data_AF-A0AAU0UCF9-F1
#
_entry.id   AF-A0AAU0UCF9-F1
#
_cell.length_a   1.000
_cell.length_b   1.000
_cell.length_c   1.000
_cell.angle_alpha   90.00
_cell.angle_beta   90.00
_cell.angle_gamma   90.00
#
_symmetry.space_group_name_H-M   'P 1'
#
loop_
_entity.id
_entity.type
_entity.pdbx_description
1 polymer ?
#
loop_
_entity_poly.entity_id
_entity_poly.type
_entity_poly.pdbx_seq_one_letter_code
_entity_poly.pdbx_strand_id
1 'polypeptide(L)'
;MMPDNVLSSQTVRGNIVGARALAVTPIVDYEDGGVALNDSTRGNQYQIWQALLIKDQVLVSAPNTPEFVMFAGPGLTEISLTFDQNMRPVLAFVQGGVARYRWYDPTVGAQIVTDLPAGSITPKVILDDKRQTQTSSCDVILAYVRGGGLYYRQQRDRYQIERLLTDGVTTSLLRIGFSDQLRLQFMMEVAR
;
A
#
# COMPACT_ATOMS: atom_id res chain seq x y z
N MET A 1 3.66 7.86 11.12
CA MET A 1 2.20 8.12 11.20
C MET A 1 1.86 9.54 10.80
N MET A 2 0.71 9.75 10.13
CA MET A 2 0.22 11.07 9.75
C MET A 2 -0.30 11.85 10.98
N PRO A 3 0.25 13.04 11.31
CA PRO A 3 -0.24 13.85 12.42
C PRO A 3 -1.72 14.22 12.25
N ASP A 4 -2.49 14.10 13.32
CA ASP A 4 -3.93 14.43 13.41
C ASP A 4 -4.83 13.76 12.35
N ASN A 5 -4.30 12.79 11.60
CA ASN A 5 -4.99 12.10 10.52
C ASN A 5 -5.46 13.02 9.37
N VAL A 6 -4.74 14.11 9.11
CA VAL A 6 -5.07 15.10 8.06
C VAL A 6 -3.89 15.39 7.14
N LEU A 7 -4.19 15.86 5.92
CA LEU A 7 -3.16 16.41 5.03
C LEU A 7 -2.52 17.65 5.65
N SER A 8 -1.25 17.89 5.31
CA SER A 8 -0.59 19.12 5.73
C SER A 8 -1.27 20.34 5.10
N SER A 9 -1.49 21.38 5.90
CA SER A 9 -1.99 22.68 5.43
C SER A 9 -0.97 23.47 4.62
N GLN A 10 0.30 23.04 4.65
CA GLN A 10 1.37 23.62 3.85
C GLN A 10 1.97 22.57 2.93
N THR A 11 2.26 22.97 1.70
CA THR A 11 2.94 22.08 0.76
C THR A 11 4.38 21.86 1.22
N VAL A 12 4.72 20.63 1.57
CA VAL A 12 6.11 20.20 1.75
C VAL A 12 6.56 19.50 0.47
N ARG A 13 7.35 20.20 -0.34
CA ARG A 13 7.92 19.63 -1.57
C ARG A 13 9.00 18.64 -1.22
N GLY A 14 8.87 17.42 -1.73
CA GLY A 14 9.87 16.36 -1.60
C GLY A 14 9.60 15.30 -2.65
N ASN A 15 10.63 14.54 -3.00
CA ASN A 15 10.51 13.44 -3.95
C ASN A 15 10.18 12.14 -3.20
N ILE A 16 9.28 11.32 -3.74
CA ILE A 16 9.11 9.95 -3.27
C ILE A 16 10.43 9.20 -3.48
N VAL A 17 10.87 8.47 -2.45
CA VAL A 17 12.15 7.73 -2.45
C VAL A 17 11.96 6.22 -2.38
N GLY A 18 13.06 5.48 -2.53
CA GLY A 18 13.10 4.02 -2.40
C GLY A 18 12.43 3.29 -3.57
N ALA A 19 11.98 2.06 -3.33
CA ALA A 19 11.20 1.29 -4.31
C ALA A 19 9.99 2.06 -4.85
N ARG A 20 9.37 2.88 -3.99
CA ARG A 20 8.24 3.74 -4.35
C ARG A 20 8.62 4.86 -5.31
N ALA A 21 9.87 5.08 -5.69
CA ALA A 21 10.24 6.01 -6.75
C ALA A 21 10.13 5.38 -8.15
N LEU A 22 10.25 4.05 -8.26
CA LEU A 22 10.24 3.30 -9.54
C LEU A 22 8.88 3.41 -10.23
N ALA A 23 8.83 3.37 -11.57
CA ALA A 23 7.56 3.48 -12.31
C ALA A 23 6.60 2.33 -11.97
N VAL A 24 5.31 2.63 -11.76
CA VAL A 24 4.26 1.63 -11.47
C VAL A 24 3.20 1.65 -12.55
N THR A 25 2.44 0.57 -12.64
CA THR A 25 1.24 0.45 -13.47
C THR A 25 0.15 -0.23 -12.64
N PRO A 26 -1.09 -0.35 -13.11
CA PRO A 26 -2.09 -1.14 -12.40
C PRO A 26 -1.64 -2.58 -12.09
N ILE A 27 -0.75 -3.16 -12.91
CA ILE A 27 -0.30 -4.55 -12.79
C ILE A 27 1.13 -4.71 -12.25
N VAL A 28 1.82 -3.62 -11.89
CA VAL A 28 3.19 -3.64 -11.35
C VAL A 28 3.32 -2.66 -10.20
N ASP A 29 3.76 -3.14 -9.04
CA ASP A 29 4.12 -2.31 -7.88
C ASP A 29 5.48 -2.71 -7.30
N TYR A 30 6.11 -1.78 -6.58
CA TYR A 30 7.40 -1.99 -5.92
C TYR A 30 7.34 -1.51 -4.48
N GLU A 31 7.98 -2.23 -3.57
CA GLU A 31 8.08 -1.83 -2.17
C GLU A 31 9.43 -2.18 -1.55
N ASP A 32 9.94 -1.30 -0.69
CA ASP A 32 11.10 -1.61 0.15
C ASP A 32 10.67 -2.58 1.26
N GLY A 33 11.39 -3.68 1.41
CA GLY A 33 11.10 -4.70 2.41
C GLY A 33 12.34 -5.35 3.01
N GLY A 34 12.09 -6.25 3.94
CA GLY A 34 13.09 -7.07 4.62
C GLY A 34 13.66 -8.20 3.78
N VAL A 35 14.50 -9.00 4.43
CA VAL A 35 15.32 -10.04 3.77
C VAL A 35 14.48 -11.20 3.24
N ALA A 36 13.36 -11.52 3.88
CA ALA A 36 12.41 -12.54 3.45
C ALA A 36 11.00 -12.21 3.98
N LEU A 37 9.99 -12.96 3.53
CA LEU A 37 8.66 -12.89 4.11
C LEU A 37 8.69 -13.34 5.58
N ASN A 38 7.97 -12.63 6.44
CA ASN A 38 7.95 -12.84 7.89
C ASN A 38 9.31 -12.63 8.59
N ASP A 39 10.29 -12.02 7.91
CA ASP A 39 11.64 -11.79 8.43
C ASP A 39 12.05 -10.31 8.26
N SER A 40 11.88 -9.55 9.34
CA SER A 40 12.33 -8.15 9.45
C SER A 40 13.70 -8.00 10.14
N THR A 41 14.48 -9.07 10.31
CA THR A 41 15.76 -9.05 11.07
C THR A 41 16.83 -8.14 10.46
N ARG A 42 16.71 -7.81 9.17
CA ARG A 42 17.58 -6.87 8.44
C ARG A 42 16.96 -5.48 8.23
N GLY A 43 15.83 -5.20 8.89
CA GLY A 43 15.03 -4.00 8.71
C GLY A 43 14.13 -4.06 7.47
N ASN A 44 13.16 -3.15 7.38
CA ASN A 44 12.15 -3.13 6.31
C ASN A 44 12.60 -2.33 5.07
N GLN A 45 13.89 -2.01 4.94
CA GLN A 45 14.48 -1.30 3.80
C GLN A 45 15.70 -2.05 3.24
N TYR A 46 15.73 -3.37 3.40
CA TYR A 46 16.88 -4.20 3.05
C TYR A 46 16.99 -4.45 1.55
N GLN A 47 15.86 -4.72 0.88
CA GLN A 47 15.82 -4.97 -0.56
C GLN A 47 14.50 -4.47 -1.18
N ILE A 48 14.50 -4.31 -2.49
CA ILE A 48 13.29 -3.98 -3.25
C ILE A 48 12.54 -5.26 -3.58
N TRP A 49 11.26 -5.29 -3.23
CA TRP A 49 10.30 -6.32 -3.62
C TRP A 49 9.47 -5.82 -4.80
N GLN A 50 9.20 -6.70 -5.75
CA GLN A 50 8.32 -6.47 -6.88
C GLN A 50 7.04 -7.28 -6.72
N ALA A 51 5.91 -6.68 -7.04
CA ALA A 51 4.66 -7.38 -7.30
C ALA A 51 4.28 -7.23 -8.78
N LEU A 52 3.93 -8.33 -9.41
CA LEU A 52 3.53 -8.39 -10.81
C LEU A 52 2.23 -9.18 -10.94
N LEU A 53 1.21 -8.56 -11.54
CA LEU A 53 -0.05 -9.23 -11.86
C LEU A 53 0.04 -9.81 -13.28
N ILE A 54 -0.03 -11.14 -13.38
CA ILE A 54 -0.14 -11.87 -14.65
C ILE A 54 -1.44 -12.67 -14.62
N LYS A 55 -2.37 -12.32 -15.52
CA LYS A 55 -3.72 -12.89 -15.56
C LYS A 55 -4.40 -12.71 -14.19
N ASP A 56 -4.64 -13.81 -13.47
CA ASP A 56 -5.34 -13.88 -12.19
C ASP A 56 -4.38 -14.19 -11.03
N GLN A 57 -3.07 -13.96 -11.22
CA GLN A 57 -2.04 -14.27 -10.23
C GLN A 57 -1.17 -13.06 -9.94
N VAL A 58 -0.96 -12.78 -8.65
CA VAL A 58 0.01 -11.80 -8.15
C VAL A 58 1.29 -12.55 -7.79
N LEU A 59 2.29 -12.40 -8.65
CA LEU A 59 3.63 -12.92 -8.45
C LEU A 59 4.44 -11.91 -7.65
N VAL A 60 5.24 -12.38 -6.71
CA VAL A 60 6.11 -11.55 -5.87
C VAL A 60 7.51 -12.11 -5.88
N SER A 61 8.50 -11.24 -5.99
CA SER A 61 9.92 -11.58 -6.01
C SER A 61 10.78 -10.47 -5.40
N ALA A 62 12.00 -10.81 -5.03
CA ALA A 62 13.05 -9.89 -4.57
C ALA A 62 14.43 -10.50 -4.87
N PRO A 63 15.54 -9.74 -4.79
CA PRO A 63 16.89 -10.27 -5.07
C PRO A 63 17.21 -11.59 -4.35
N ASN A 64 16.81 -11.73 -3.08
CA ASN A 64 17.03 -12.94 -2.29
C ASN A 64 15.80 -13.86 -2.18
N THR A 65 14.69 -13.53 -2.87
CA THR A 65 13.45 -14.29 -2.82
C THR A 65 13.03 -14.65 -4.25
N PRO A 66 13.14 -15.93 -4.66
CA PRO A 66 12.66 -16.38 -5.95
C PRO A 66 11.19 -16.02 -6.15
N GLU A 67 10.79 -15.82 -7.41
CA GLU A 67 9.40 -15.53 -7.73
C GLU A 67 8.45 -16.65 -7.29
N PHE A 68 7.33 -16.26 -6.68
CA PHE A 68 6.26 -17.18 -6.29
C PHE A 68 4.90 -16.49 -6.42
N VAL A 69 3.83 -17.29 -6.53
CA VAL A 69 2.45 -16.79 -6.52
C VAL A 69 2.07 -16.47 -5.07
N MET A 70 1.96 -15.18 -4.72
CA MET A 70 1.56 -14.73 -3.39
C MET A 70 0.03 -14.76 -3.21
N PHE A 71 -0.70 -14.45 -4.28
CA PHE A 71 -2.15 -14.41 -4.28
C PHE A 71 -2.68 -14.76 -5.67
N ALA A 72 -3.84 -15.41 -5.72
CA ALA A 72 -4.54 -15.70 -6.96
C ALA A 72 -6.05 -15.50 -6.78
N GLY A 73 -6.70 -14.94 -7.78
CA GLY A 73 -8.13 -14.71 -7.78
C GLY A 73 -8.62 -14.28 -9.16
N PRO A 74 -9.79 -14.78 -9.61
CA PRO A 74 -10.27 -14.47 -10.96
C PRO A 74 -10.64 -12.99 -11.09
N GLY A 75 -10.32 -12.40 -12.25
CA GLY A 75 -10.70 -11.04 -12.62
C GLY A 75 -9.92 -9.97 -11.88
N LEU A 76 -8.66 -10.24 -11.54
CA LEU A 76 -7.76 -9.23 -10.98
C LEU A 76 -7.37 -8.21 -12.06
N THR A 77 -7.43 -6.92 -11.72
CA THR A 77 -7.13 -5.84 -12.68
C THR A 77 -6.15 -4.80 -12.17
N GLU A 78 -5.96 -4.74 -10.84
CA GLU A 78 -5.08 -3.76 -10.21
C GLU A 78 -4.48 -4.35 -8.94
N ILE A 79 -3.22 -4.02 -8.64
CA ILE A 79 -2.52 -4.39 -7.41
C ILE A 79 -1.75 -3.22 -6.80
N SER A 80 -1.51 -3.32 -5.49
CA SER A 80 -0.50 -2.57 -4.76
C SER A 80 -0.02 -3.38 -3.57
N LEU A 81 1.30 -3.54 -3.43
CA LEU A 81 1.93 -4.39 -2.42
C LEU A 81 2.60 -3.52 -1.35
N THR A 82 2.46 -3.93 -0.09
CA THR A 82 3.37 -3.53 0.97
C THR A 82 3.61 -4.70 1.93
N PHE A 83 4.43 -4.49 2.95
CA PHE A 83 4.55 -5.38 4.10
C PHE A 83 4.19 -4.65 5.39
N ASP A 84 3.75 -5.39 6.41
CA ASP A 84 3.69 -4.87 7.77
C ASP A 84 5.07 -4.89 8.45
N GLN A 85 5.13 -4.46 9.70
CA GLN A 85 6.35 -4.35 10.50
C GLN A 85 7.06 -5.69 10.69
N ASN A 86 6.33 -6.80 10.57
CA ASN A 86 6.83 -8.16 10.70
C ASN A 86 7.10 -8.81 9.34
N MET A 87 7.18 -8.03 8.25
CA MET A 87 7.34 -8.53 6.90
C MET A 87 6.22 -9.46 6.42
N ARG A 88 5.00 -9.30 6.95
CA ARG A 88 3.82 -9.99 6.42
C ARG A 88 3.26 -9.19 5.25
N PRO A 89 2.95 -9.81 4.11
CA PRO A 89 2.45 -9.09 2.95
C PRO A 89 1.06 -8.52 3.23
N VAL A 90 0.87 -7.28 2.77
CA VAL A 90 -0.42 -6.60 2.67
C VAL A 90 -0.61 -6.21 1.21
N LEU A 91 -1.74 -6.61 0.62
CA LEU A 91 -2.03 -6.42 -0.79
C LEU A 91 -3.34 -5.66 -0.93
N ALA A 92 -3.32 -4.47 -1.52
CA ALA A 92 -4.53 -3.87 -2.08
C ALA A 92 -4.70 -4.32 -3.52
N PHE A 93 -5.94 -4.55 -3.96
CA PHE A 93 -6.21 -5.02 -5.30
C PHE A 93 -7.64 -4.72 -5.76
N VAL A 94 -7.86 -4.76 -7.06
CA VAL A 94 -9.22 -4.74 -7.64
C VAL A 94 -9.49 -6.09 -8.28
N GLN A 95 -10.63 -6.68 -7.93
CA GLN A 95 -11.06 -7.98 -8.43
C GLN A 95 -12.55 -7.96 -8.79
N GLY A 96 -12.86 -8.21 -10.06
CA GLY A 96 -14.24 -8.15 -10.56
C GLY A 96 -14.87 -6.77 -10.38
N GLY A 97 -14.07 -5.70 -10.49
CA GLY A 97 -14.51 -4.32 -10.28
C GLY A 97 -14.66 -3.90 -8.81
N VAL A 98 -14.42 -4.79 -7.85
CA VAL A 98 -14.48 -4.48 -6.41
C VAL A 98 -13.07 -4.25 -5.87
N ALA A 99 -12.84 -3.11 -5.25
CA ALA A 99 -11.60 -2.82 -4.55
C ALA A 99 -11.56 -3.57 -3.21
N ARG A 100 -10.46 -4.27 -2.95
CA ARG A 100 -10.25 -5.16 -1.81
C ARG A 100 -8.85 -4.98 -1.25
N TYR A 101 -8.63 -5.50 -0.05
CA TYR A 101 -7.31 -5.61 0.53
C TYR A 101 -7.16 -6.89 1.34
N ARG A 102 -5.98 -7.50 1.26
CA ARG A 102 -5.57 -8.68 2.02
C ARG A 102 -4.55 -8.28 3.08
N TRP A 103 -4.83 -8.61 4.33
CA TRP A 103 -3.99 -8.23 5.47
C TRP A 103 -4.08 -9.29 6.58
N TYR A 104 -3.11 -9.29 7.50
CA TYR A 104 -3.13 -10.18 8.66
C TYR A 104 -4.01 -9.61 9.76
N ASP A 105 -5.12 -10.27 10.06
CA ASP A 105 -5.97 -9.93 11.19
C ASP A 105 -5.49 -10.68 12.46
N PRO A 106 -4.94 -9.99 13.47
CA PRO A 106 -4.46 -10.63 14.68
C PRO A 106 -5.57 -11.24 15.54
N THR A 107 -6.83 -10.82 15.36
CA THR A 107 -7.97 -11.40 16.08
C THR A 107 -8.39 -12.75 15.50
N VAL A 108 -8.22 -12.93 14.19
CA VAL A 108 -8.45 -14.20 13.48
C VAL A 108 -7.19 -15.08 13.50
N GLY A 109 -6.01 -14.47 13.59
CA GLY A 109 -4.72 -15.18 13.50
C GLY A 109 -4.38 -15.61 12.07
N ALA A 110 -4.94 -14.93 11.06
CA ALA A 110 -4.79 -15.32 9.66
C ALA A 110 -4.80 -14.11 8.72
N GLN A 111 -4.34 -14.36 7.48
CA GLN A 111 -4.52 -13.43 6.38
C GLN A 111 -5.97 -13.49 5.89
N ILE A 112 -6.65 -12.36 5.89
CA ILE A 112 -8.04 -12.24 5.44
C ILE A 112 -8.14 -11.25 4.28
N VAL A 113 -9.19 -11.39 3.48
CA VAL A 113 -9.56 -10.41 2.44
C VAL A 113 -10.74 -9.59 2.96
N THR A 114 -10.67 -8.27 2.77
CA THR A 114 -11.73 -7.35 3.15
C THR A 114 -12.09 -6.47 1.97
N ASP A 115 -13.39 -6.30 1.73
CA ASP A 115 -13.90 -5.41 0.69
C ASP A 115 -13.81 -3.95 1.18
N LEU A 116 -13.36 -3.06 0.29
CA LEU A 116 -13.58 -1.63 0.48
C LEU A 116 -15.04 -1.28 0.15
N PRO A 117 -15.54 -0.14 0.65
CA PRO A 117 -16.88 0.31 0.31
C PRO A 117 -17.10 0.41 -1.21
N ALA A 118 -18.34 0.18 -1.64
CA ALA A 118 -18.69 0.23 -3.06
C ALA A 118 -18.32 1.59 -3.69
N GLY A 119 -17.83 1.53 -4.94
CA GLY A 119 -17.35 2.71 -5.67
C GLY A 119 -15.94 3.17 -5.30
N SER A 120 -15.24 2.48 -4.40
CA SER A 120 -13.81 2.71 -4.16
C SER A 120 -12.98 2.25 -5.37
N ILE A 121 -12.06 3.11 -5.79
CA ILE A 121 -11.15 2.87 -6.91
C ILE A 121 -9.70 3.15 -6.50
N THR A 122 -8.78 2.57 -7.27
CA THR A 122 -7.34 2.74 -7.14
C THR A 122 -6.80 2.56 -5.71
N PRO A 123 -7.05 1.41 -5.06
CA PRO A 123 -6.58 1.19 -3.71
C PRO A 123 -5.06 1.00 -3.69
N LYS A 124 -4.36 1.79 -2.88
CA LYS A 124 -2.91 1.72 -2.69
C LYS A 124 -2.56 1.49 -1.22
N VAL A 125 -1.48 0.75 -0.99
CA VAL A 125 -0.98 0.45 0.35
C VAL A 125 0.50 0.79 0.49
N ILE A 126 0.92 1.15 1.70
CA ILE A 126 2.32 1.41 2.04
C ILE A 126 2.55 1.28 3.54
N LEU A 127 3.71 0.77 3.96
CA LEU A 127 4.22 0.97 5.33
C LEU A 127 4.85 2.37 5.41
N ASP A 128 4.23 3.27 6.18
CA ASP A 128 4.50 4.70 6.10
C ASP A 128 5.95 5.07 6.43
N ASP A 129 6.47 4.64 7.58
CA ASP A 129 7.84 4.94 8.01
C ASP A 129 8.64 3.66 8.29
N LYS A 130 9.45 3.25 7.32
CA LYS A 130 10.18 1.99 7.36
C LYS A 130 11.50 2.06 8.14
N ARG A 131 11.84 3.22 8.70
CA ARG A 131 13.10 3.42 9.42
C ARG A 131 13.11 2.55 10.69
N GLN A 132 14.25 1.95 11.00
CA GLN A 132 14.40 1.06 12.16
C GLN A 132 14.00 1.74 13.48
N THR A 133 14.23 3.05 13.59
CA THR A 133 13.86 3.88 14.76
C THR A 133 12.36 4.15 14.88
N GLN A 134 11.55 3.76 13.90
CA GLN A 134 10.11 4.03 13.83
C GLN A 134 9.27 2.74 13.87
N THR A 135 9.89 1.59 14.17
CA THR A 135 9.22 0.28 14.16
C THR A 135 7.97 0.22 15.04
N SER A 136 7.91 0.98 16.14
CA SER A 136 6.75 1.05 17.05
C SER A 136 5.71 2.10 16.68
N SER A 137 6.02 2.98 15.72
CA SER A 137 5.20 4.13 15.33
C SER A 137 4.80 4.12 13.84
N CYS A 138 5.17 3.06 13.12
CA CYS A 138 4.79 2.86 11.74
C CYS A 138 3.53 2.02 11.63
N ASP A 139 2.78 2.27 10.57
CA ASP A 139 1.49 1.66 10.28
C ASP A 139 1.40 1.39 8.79
N VAL A 140 0.80 0.27 8.41
CA VAL A 140 0.36 0.13 7.02
C VAL A 140 -0.83 1.06 6.77
N ILE A 141 -0.65 1.96 5.81
CA ILE A 141 -1.65 2.89 5.32
C ILE A 141 -2.29 2.28 4.08
N LEU A 142 -3.63 2.29 4.05
CA LEU A 142 -4.46 1.93 2.90
C LEU A 142 -5.20 3.19 2.46
N ALA A 143 -5.01 3.65 1.24
CA ALA A 143 -5.75 4.79 0.69
C ALA A 143 -6.40 4.46 -0.66
N TYR A 144 -7.46 5.17 -0.98
CA TYR A 144 -8.27 4.96 -2.18
C TYR A 144 -9.12 6.18 -2.46
N VAL A 145 -9.63 6.29 -3.69
CA VAL A 145 -10.58 7.33 -4.08
C VAL A 145 -11.98 6.74 -4.08
N ARG A 146 -12.97 7.46 -3.56
CA ARG A 146 -14.39 7.06 -3.61
C ARG A 146 -15.28 8.30 -3.64
N GLY A 147 -16.23 8.37 -4.58
CA GLY A 147 -17.23 9.45 -4.61
C GLY A 147 -16.64 10.87 -4.60
N GLY A 148 -15.48 11.08 -5.23
CA GLY A 148 -14.78 12.37 -5.25
C GLY A 148 -13.92 12.68 -4.00
N GLY A 149 -13.81 11.76 -3.04
CA GLY A 149 -12.94 11.90 -1.88
C GLY A 149 -11.71 11.00 -1.96
N LEU A 150 -10.55 11.52 -1.52
CA LEU A 150 -9.40 10.70 -1.16
C LEU A 150 -9.57 10.27 0.30
N TYR A 151 -9.62 8.97 0.54
CA TYR A 151 -9.76 8.39 1.87
C TYR A 151 -8.51 7.61 2.26
N TYR A 152 -8.29 7.48 3.56
CA TYR A 152 -7.35 6.50 4.07
C TYR A 152 -7.87 5.76 5.32
N ARG A 153 -7.26 4.60 5.55
CA ARG A 153 -7.42 3.71 6.70
C ARG A 153 -6.02 3.26 7.14
N GLN A 154 -5.87 2.85 8.40
CA GLN A 154 -4.57 2.43 8.94
C GLN A 154 -4.66 1.13 9.73
N GLN A 155 -3.54 0.40 9.78
CA GLN A 155 -3.41 -0.91 10.38
C GLN A 155 -3.71 -0.94 11.88
N ARG A 156 -3.25 0.04 12.66
CA ARG A 156 -3.50 0.11 14.12
C ARG A 156 -4.98 0.20 14.50
N ASP A 157 -5.82 0.72 13.62
CA ASP A 157 -7.28 0.72 13.78
C ASP A 157 -7.94 -0.52 13.16
N ARG A 158 -7.15 -1.52 12.77
CA ARG A 158 -7.57 -2.68 11.96
C ARG A 158 -8.38 -2.26 10.72
N TYR A 159 -8.04 -1.11 10.16
CA TYR A 159 -8.73 -0.48 9.03
C TYR A 159 -10.24 -0.25 9.24
N GLN A 160 -10.72 -0.22 10.49
CA GLN A 160 -12.14 -0.02 10.81
C GLN A 160 -12.57 1.45 10.67
N ILE A 161 -11.62 2.38 10.82
CA ILE A 161 -11.89 3.82 10.76
C ILE A 161 -11.46 4.36 9.40
N GLU A 162 -12.45 4.81 8.63
CA GLU A 162 -12.28 5.52 7.37
C GLU A 162 -12.18 7.02 7.60
N ARG A 163 -11.17 7.65 6.98
CA ARG A 163 -10.91 9.08 7.17
C ARG A 163 -10.79 9.77 5.82
N LEU A 164 -11.51 10.87 5.66
CA LEU A 164 -11.42 11.73 4.48
C LEU A 164 -10.17 12.61 4.60
N LEU A 165 -9.30 12.57 3.59
CA LEU A 165 -8.12 13.42 3.50
C LEU A 165 -8.42 14.72 2.75
N THR A 166 -9.17 14.62 1.65
CA THR A 166 -9.61 15.76 0.84
C THR A 166 -10.78 15.34 -0.05
N ASP A 167 -11.62 16.30 -0.44
CA ASP A 167 -12.70 16.12 -1.41
C ASP A 167 -12.32 16.67 -2.79
N GLY A 168 -13.28 16.72 -3.73
CA GLY A 168 -13.08 17.32 -5.04
C GLY A 168 -12.08 16.58 -5.94
N VAL A 169 -11.74 15.34 -5.59
CA VAL A 169 -10.82 14.50 -6.34
C VAL A 169 -11.51 14.01 -7.61
N THR A 170 -11.02 14.47 -8.76
CA THR A 170 -11.49 14.08 -10.10
C THR A 170 -10.55 13.08 -10.79
N THR A 171 -9.52 12.64 -10.07
CA THR A 171 -8.40 11.84 -10.58
C THR A 171 -8.26 10.53 -9.82
N SER A 172 -7.37 9.66 -10.28
CA SER A 172 -7.08 8.37 -9.66
C SER A 172 -5.82 8.44 -8.79
N LEU A 173 -5.75 7.61 -7.75
CA LEU A 173 -4.56 7.49 -6.92
C LEU A 173 -3.54 6.58 -7.62
N LEU A 174 -2.48 7.17 -8.19
CA LEU A 174 -1.44 6.43 -8.88
C LEU A 174 -0.50 5.71 -7.90
N ARG A 175 -0.12 6.39 -6.81
CA ARG A 175 0.86 5.90 -5.84
C ARG A 175 0.73 6.57 -4.49
N ILE A 176 1.13 5.86 -3.44
CA ILE A 176 1.49 6.44 -2.14
C ILE A 176 2.98 6.17 -1.89
N GLY A 177 3.70 7.13 -1.32
CA GLY A 177 5.13 7.03 -1.08
C GLY A 177 5.58 7.89 0.10
N PHE A 178 6.70 7.53 0.72
CA PHE A 178 7.37 8.40 1.69
C PHE A 178 8.42 9.23 0.97
N SER A 179 8.53 10.51 1.30
CA SER A 179 9.46 11.43 0.62
C SER A 179 10.78 11.61 1.33
N ASP A 180 11.76 12.19 0.62
CA ASP A 180 13.04 12.68 1.16
C ASP A 180 12.89 13.77 2.24
N GLN A 181 11.69 14.34 2.42
CA GLN A 181 11.33 15.28 3.50
C GLN A 181 10.59 14.62 4.66
N LEU A 182 10.59 13.29 4.74
CA LEU A 182 9.88 12.52 5.75
C LEU A 182 8.38 12.83 5.78
N ARG A 183 7.76 12.86 4.60
CA ARG A 183 6.31 13.05 4.44
C ARG A 183 5.72 11.92 3.62
N LEU A 184 4.60 11.39 4.09
CA LEU A 184 3.74 10.55 3.28
C LEU A 184 3.09 11.41 2.19
N GLN A 185 3.17 10.98 0.95
CA GLN A 185 2.66 11.68 -0.22
C GLN A 185 1.72 10.78 -1.01
N PHE A 186 0.68 11.41 -1.56
CA PHE A 186 -0.33 10.78 -2.42
C PHE A 186 -0.17 11.38 -3.81
N MET A 187 0.23 10.55 -4.76
CA MET A 187 0.44 10.97 -6.14
C MET A 187 -0.80 10.61 -6.96
N MET A 188 -1.42 11.63 -7.55
CA MET A 188 -2.64 11.50 -8.33
C MET A 188 -2.31 11.54 -9.83
N GLU A 189 -3.03 10.78 -10.65
CA GLU A 189 -2.95 10.84 -12.11
C GLU A 189 -4.38 10.98 -12.68
N VAL A 190 -4.52 11.76 -13.76
CA VAL A 190 -5.78 11.80 -14.51
C VAL A 190 -6.09 10.39 -14.99
N ALA A 191 -7.32 9.92 -14.74
CA ALA A 191 -7.77 8.64 -15.27
C ALA A 191 -7.60 8.67 -16.79
N ARG A 192 -6.79 7.74 -17.34
CA ARG A 192 -6.63 7.60 -18.80
C ARG A 192 -7.84 6.95 -19.42
#